data_AF-A0A6I5RVH7-F1
#
_entry.id   AF-A0A6I5RVH7-F1
#
_cell.length_a   1.000
_cell.length_b   1.000
_cell.length_c   1.000
_cell.angle_alpha   90.00
_cell.angle_beta   90.00
_cell.angle_gamma   90.00
#
_symmetry.space_group_name_H-M   'P 1'
#
loop_
_entity.id
_entity.type
_entity.pdbx_description
1 polymer ?
#
loop_
_entity_poly.entity_id
_entity_poly.type
_entity_poly.pdbx_seq_one_letter_code
_entity_poly.pdbx_strand_id
1 'polypeptide(L)'
;MDLALAFVEADFGHDLALQVAQDLVIFLKRPGGQSQFSANLTSQMTQASGMRAVQEWVLNNIDQKISVSLMANHASMSLRNFTRTFHKEVGVCPSEFLEKARVDKARRLLSESGLPMKSVAFKCGFATTDQMRNIFKKHLSVTPKQYQERFLGT
;
A
#
# COMPACT_ATOMS: atom_id res chain seq x y z
N MET A 1 13.80 -17.67 0.05
CA MET A 1 12.46 -17.03 0.09
C MET A 1 11.54 -17.61 -0.99
N ASP A 2 12.06 -18.45 -1.88
CA ASP A 2 11.34 -18.99 -3.06
C ASP A 2 10.42 -20.19 -2.75
N LEU A 3 10.62 -20.87 -1.62
CA LEU A 3 9.82 -22.03 -1.21
C LEU A 3 8.39 -21.66 -0.77
N ALA A 4 8.20 -20.49 -0.14
CA ALA A 4 6.87 -20.06 0.32
C ALA A 4 5.94 -19.67 -0.84
N LEU A 5 6.50 -19.13 -1.94
CA LEU A 5 5.73 -18.79 -3.13
C LEU A 5 5.31 -20.04 -3.91
N ALA A 6 6.19 -21.04 -3.98
CA ALA A 6 5.92 -22.31 -4.66
C ALA A 6 4.78 -23.11 -3.99
N PHE A 7 4.63 -23.04 -2.67
CA PHE A 7 3.49 -23.65 -1.97
C PHE A 7 2.16 -22.94 -2.26
N VAL A 8 2.16 -21.61 -2.36
CA VAL A 8 0.94 -20.83 -2.68
C VAL A 8 0.50 -21.09 -4.13
N GLU A 9 1.44 -21.26 -5.06
CA GLU A 9 1.15 -21.59 -6.46
C GLU A 9 0.53 -22.98 -6.63
N ALA A 10 0.99 -23.96 -5.82
CA ALA A 10 0.49 -25.34 -5.86
C ALA A 10 -0.94 -25.48 -5.32
N ASP A 11 -1.31 -24.70 -4.29
CA ASP A 11 -2.61 -24.83 -3.62
C ASP A 11 -3.71 -23.89 -4.17
N PHE A 12 -3.34 -22.76 -4.79
CA PHE A 12 -4.31 -21.72 -5.18
C PHE A 12 -4.14 -21.15 -6.59
N GLY A 13 -3.22 -21.69 -7.38
CA GLY A 13 -2.99 -21.28 -8.77
C GLY A 13 -2.14 -20.01 -8.92
N HIS A 14 -1.63 -19.83 -10.14
CA HIS A 14 -0.62 -18.83 -10.50
C HIS A 14 -1.05 -17.38 -10.21
N ASP A 15 -2.33 -17.05 -10.37
CA ASP A 15 -2.84 -15.69 -10.21
C ASP A 15 -2.82 -15.21 -8.75
N LEU A 16 -3.10 -16.09 -7.77
CA LEU A 16 -3.06 -15.71 -6.36
C LEU A 16 -1.62 -15.60 -5.85
N ALA A 17 -0.73 -16.48 -6.29
CA ALA A 17 0.69 -16.42 -5.98
C ALA A 17 1.33 -15.11 -6.52
N LEU A 18 0.95 -14.69 -7.73
CA LEU A 18 1.41 -13.43 -8.31
C LEU A 18 0.89 -12.20 -7.56
N GLN A 19 -0.37 -12.21 -7.11
CA GLN A 19 -0.93 -11.14 -6.27
C GLN A 19 -0.20 -11.03 -4.93
N VAL A 20 0.05 -12.15 -4.26
CA VAL A 20 0.81 -12.19 -3.00
C VAL A 20 2.25 -11.74 -3.24
N ALA A 21 2.88 -12.14 -4.35
CA ALA A 21 4.24 -11.72 -4.69
C ALA A 21 4.33 -10.21 -4.99
N GLN A 22 3.34 -9.63 -5.68
CA GLN A 22 3.26 -8.19 -5.93
C GLN A 22 3.04 -7.41 -4.62
N ASP A 23 2.14 -7.89 -3.77
CA ASP A 23 1.89 -7.35 -2.42
C ASP A 23 3.10 -7.55 -1.48
N LEU A 24 4.02 -8.48 -1.76
CA LEU A 24 5.27 -8.61 -1.00
C LEU A 24 6.39 -7.73 -1.58
N VAL A 25 6.50 -7.64 -2.91
CA VAL A 25 7.57 -6.91 -3.63
C VAL A 25 7.41 -5.39 -3.53
N ILE A 26 6.18 -4.87 -3.57
CA ILE A 26 5.91 -3.44 -3.32
C ILE A 26 6.39 -3.05 -1.91
N PHE A 27 6.27 -3.96 -0.94
CA PHE A 27 6.60 -3.70 0.46
C PHE A 27 8.07 -4.00 0.81
N LEU A 28 8.76 -4.81 0.02
CA LEU A 28 10.21 -5.05 0.11
C LEU A 28 11.04 -3.91 -0.52
N LYS A 29 10.53 -3.19 -1.52
CA LYS A 29 11.21 -2.06 -2.19
C LYS A 29 11.09 -0.73 -1.42
N ARG A 30 11.34 -0.77 -0.11
CA ARG A 30 11.43 0.43 0.76
C ARG A 30 12.63 1.31 0.31
N PRO A 31 12.52 2.65 0.25
CA PRO A 31 13.64 3.49 -0.18
C PRO A 31 14.64 3.65 0.97
N GLY A 32 15.55 2.68 1.08
CA GLY A 32 16.86 2.85 1.70
C GLY A 32 17.88 3.16 0.60
N GLY A 33 17.95 4.43 0.20
CA GLY A 33 18.91 5.10 -0.69
C GLY A 33 19.70 4.29 -1.72
N GLN A 34 19.43 4.51 -3.02
CA GLN A 34 20.44 4.38 -4.08
C GLN A 34 20.14 5.36 -5.25
N SER A 35 20.71 6.56 -5.17
CA SER A 35 20.55 7.64 -6.16
C SER A 35 21.37 7.48 -7.46
N GLN A 36 21.86 6.30 -7.85
CA GLN A 36 22.78 6.18 -8.99
C GLN A 36 22.70 4.87 -9.81
N PHE A 37 21.51 4.42 -10.22
CA PHE A 37 21.39 3.34 -11.21
C PHE A 37 20.76 3.83 -12.55
N SER A 38 21.36 4.92 -13.01
CA SER A 38 21.71 5.37 -14.36
C SER A 38 20.98 4.81 -15.60
N ALA A 39 20.16 5.68 -16.20
CA ALA A 39 19.98 5.97 -17.64
C ALA A 39 19.68 4.86 -18.67
N ASN A 40 20.32 3.68 -18.61
CA ASN A 40 20.09 2.59 -19.60
C ASN A 40 18.92 1.67 -19.24
N LEU A 41 18.56 1.56 -17.95
CA LEU A 41 17.32 0.88 -17.51
C LEU A 41 16.06 1.71 -17.82
N THR A 42 16.24 3.02 -18.00
CA THR A 42 15.17 4.00 -18.18
C THR A 42 14.35 3.73 -19.45
N SER A 43 14.93 3.17 -20.51
CA SER A 43 14.23 2.89 -21.78
C SER A 43 13.32 1.66 -21.75
N GLN A 44 13.58 0.67 -20.90
CA GLN A 44 12.72 -0.52 -20.77
C GLN A 44 11.68 -0.36 -19.65
N MET A 45 11.96 0.52 -18.67
CA MET A 45 11.05 0.83 -17.56
C MET A 45 10.01 1.92 -17.87
N THR A 46 10.10 2.64 -18.98
CA THR A 46 9.22 3.78 -19.30
C THR A 46 7.73 3.44 -19.39
N GLN A 47 7.34 2.17 -19.56
CA GLN A 47 5.94 1.75 -19.43
C GLN A 47 5.54 1.36 -18.00
N ALA A 48 6.49 1.02 -17.12
CA ALA A 48 6.25 0.59 -15.72
C ALA A 48 6.68 1.64 -14.67
N SER A 49 7.26 2.77 -15.08
CA SER A 49 7.87 3.77 -14.19
C SER A 49 6.86 4.78 -13.64
N GLY A 50 5.86 5.17 -14.43
CA GLY A 50 4.88 6.19 -14.03
C GLY A 50 4.06 5.75 -12.81
N MET A 51 3.51 4.53 -12.86
CA MET A 51 2.65 4.04 -11.79
C MET A 51 3.42 3.75 -10.49
N ARG A 52 4.63 3.20 -10.62
CA ARG A 52 5.51 2.97 -9.49
C ARG A 52 5.88 4.27 -8.78
N ALA A 53 6.16 5.34 -9.52
CA ALA A 53 6.43 6.66 -8.94
C ALA A 53 5.22 7.21 -8.17
N VAL A 54 4.01 7.00 -8.68
CA VAL A 54 2.77 7.38 -7.97
C VAL A 54 2.60 6.57 -6.69
N GLN A 55 2.83 5.25 -6.72
CA GLN A 55 2.75 4.41 -5.53
C GLN A 55 3.74 4.85 -4.45
N GLU A 56 4.99 5.12 -4.84
CA GLU A 56 6.03 5.60 -3.93
C GLU A 56 5.68 6.97 -3.34
N TRP A 57 5.20 7.90 -4.18
CA TRP A 57 4.73 9.19 -3.72
C TRP A 57 3.58 9.06 -2.71
N VAL A 58 2.60 8.18 -2.97
CA VAL A 58 1.49 7.92 -2.03
C VAL A 58 2.01 7.39 -0.70
N LEU A 59 2.94 6.43 -0.71
CA LEU A 59 3.49 5.84 0.52
C LEU A 59 4.28 6.86 1.35
N ASN A 60 5.00 7.77 0.70
CA ASN A 60 5.77 8.84 1.36
C ASN A 60 4.88 9.96 1.92
N ASN A 61 3.67 10.14 1.39
CA ASN A 61 2.73 11.21 1.77
C ASN A 61 1.43 10.68 2.41
N ILE A 62 1.43 9.42 2.86
CA ILE A 62 0.22 8.70 3.27
C ILE A 62 -0.49 9.28 4.50
N ASP A 63 0.22 10.09 5.31
CA ASP A 63 -0.31 10.87 6.42
C ASP A 63 -1.17 12.07 5.97
N GLN A 64 -1.06 12.48 4.71
CA GLN A 64 -1.82 13.57 4.13
C GLN A 64 -3.18 13.10 3.58
N LYS A 65 -4.06 14.07 3.32
CA LYS A 65 -5.34 13.83 2.66
C LYS A 65 -5.14 13.57 1.16
N ILE A 66 -4.74 12.36 0.82
CA ILE A 66 -4.62 11.91 -0.57
C ILE A 66 -6.00 11.49 -1.10
N SER A 67 -6.38 12.03 -2.25
CA SER A 67 -7.53 11.58 -3.06
C SER A 67 -7.06 10.89 -4.34
N VAL A 68 -7.91 10.08 -4.96
CA VAL A 68 -7.61 9.47 -6.27
C VAL A 68 -7.38 10.53 -7.34
N SER A 69 -8.10 11.66 -7.27
CA SER A 69 -7.87 12.81 -8.15
C SER A 69 -6.47 13.42 -7.98
N LEU A 70 -5.95 13.48 -6.75
CA LEU A 70 -4.60 13.97 -6.50
C LEU A 70 -3.54 13.02 -7.07
N MET A 71 -3.75 11.70 -6.96
CA MET A 71 -2.88 10.71 -7.59
C MET A 71 -2.87 10.83 -9.11
N ALA A 72 -4.05 11.03 -9.72
CA ALA A 72 -4.19 11.22 -11.16
C ALA A 72 -3.47 12.48 -11.63
N ASN A 73 -3.60 13.59 -10.88
CA ASN A 73 -2.89 14.84 -11.15
C ASN A 73 -1.36 14.66 -11.03
N HIS A 74 -0.89 13.94 -10.02
CA HIS A 74 0.54 13.62 -9.86
C HIS A 74 1.09 12.78 -11.04
N ALA A 75 0.24 11.96 -11.65
CA ALA A 75 0.56 11.19 -12.84
C ALA A 75 0.41 11.97 -14.16
N SER A 76 -0.01 13.25 -14.12
CA SER A 76 -0.40 14.03 -15.31
C SER A 76 -1.47 13.35 -16.17
N MET A 77 -2.43 12.67 -15.53
CA MET A 77 -3.50 11.91 -16.18
C MET A 77 -4.88 12.42 -15.77
N SER A 78 -5.84 12.33 -16.69
CA SER A 78 -7.25 12.45 -16.29
C SER A 78 -7.64 11.32 -15.33
N LEU A 79 -8.58 11.59 -14.41
CA LEU A 79 -9.04 10.60 -13.42
C LEU A 79 -9.49 9.28 -14.07
N ARG A 80 -10.24 9.35 -15.18
CA ARG A 80 -10.71 8.15 -15.90
C ARG A 80 -9.55 7.33 -16.45
N ASN A 81 -8.59 7.97 -17.12
CA ASN A 81 -7.45 7.26 -17.69
C ASN A 81 -6.57 6.68 -16.57
N PHE A 82 -6.35 7.46 -15.52
CA PHE A 82 -5.59 7.03 -14.36
C PHE A 82 -6.18 5.78 -13.70
N THR A 83 -7.47 5.78 -13.35
CA THR A 83 -8.09 4.62 -12.70
C THR A 83 -7.99 3.35 -13.55
N ARG A 84 -8.22 3.48 -14.86
CA ARG A 84 -8.11 2.35 -15.80
C ARG A 84 -6.68 1.83 -15.90
N THR A 85 -5.71 2.71 -16.07
CA THR A 85 -4.29 2.35 -16.19
C THR A 85 -3.75 1.79 -14.88
N PHE A 86 -4.09 2.40 -13.75
CA PHE A 86 -3.71 1.93 -12.41
C PHE A 86 -4.23 0.51 -12.19
N HIS A 87 -5.51 0.25 -12.45
CA HIS A 87 -6.05 -1.12 -12.31
C HIS A 87 -5.37 -2.10 -13.27
N LYS A 88 -5.09 -1.68 -14.51
CA LYS A 88 -4.41 -2.54 -15.50
C LYS A 88 -2.99 -2.91 -15.07
N GLU A 89 -2.24 -1.99 -14.47
CA GLU A 89 -0.83 -2.17 -14.12
C GLU A 89 -0.61 -2.69 -12.70
N VAL A 90 -1.45 -2.29 -11.74
CA VAL A 90 -1.33 -2.62 -10.31
C VAL A 90 -2.30 -3.72 -9.87
N GLY A 91 -3.30 -4.05 -10.70
CA GLY A 91 -4.27 -5.11 -10.42
C GLY A 91 -5.36 -4.75 -9.41
N VAL A 92 -5.31 -3.56 -8.80
CA VAL A 92 -6.32 -3.06 -7.84
C VAL A 92 -6.73 -1.63 -8.17
N CYS A 93 -7.89 -1.19 -7.67
CA CYS A 93 -8.30 0.21 -7.80
C CYS A 93 -7.42 1.14 -6.95
N PRO A 94 -7.17 2.39 -7.39
CA PRO A 94 -6.37 3.36 -6.61
C PRO A 94 -6.88 3.63 -5.20
N SER A 95 -8.20 3.63 -5.00
CA SER A 95 -8.81 3.79 -3.67
C SER A 95 -8.50 2.63 -2.74
N GLU A 96 -8.54 1.41 -3.27
CA GLU A 96 -8.22 0.20 -2.53
C GLU A 96 -6.73 0.14 -2.16
N PHE A 97 -5.85 0.52 -3.10
CA PHE A 97 -4.42 0.66 -2.82
C PHE A 97 -4.17 1.64 -1.66
N LEU A 98 -4.85 2.79 -1.66
CA LEU A 98 -4.73 3.77 -0.58
C LEU A 98 -5.23 3.21 0.75
N GLU A 99 -6.36 2.52 0.76
CA GLU A 99 -6.88 1.87 1.97
C GLU A 99 -5.89 0.85 2.55
N LYS A 100 -5.34 -0.05 1.71
CA LYS A 100 -4.34 -1.05 2.12
C LYS A 100 -3.09 -0.38 2.70
N ALA A 101 -2.53 0.60 1.99
CA ALA A 101 -1.37 1.35 2.44
C ALA A 101 -1.59 2.02 3.81
N ARG A 102 -2.78 2.60 4.04
CA ARG A 102 -3.13 3.21 5.34
C ARG A 102 -3.27 2.17 6.45
N VAL A 103 -3.88 1.02 6.16
CA VAL A 103 -4.01 -0.09 7.11
C VAL A 103 -2.63 -0.61 7.51
N ASP A 104 -1.71 -0.77 6.56
CA ASP A 104 -0.37 -1.26 6.87
C ASP A 104 0.46 -0.28 7.69
N LYS A 105 0.34 1.03 7.43
CA LYS A 105 0.93 2.03 8.32
C LYS A 105 0.32 1.99 9.72
N ALA A 106 -1.00 1.82 9.82
CA ALA A 106 -1.68 1.71 11.10
C ALA A 106 -1.20 0.48 11.89
N ARG A 107 -1.04 -0.68 11.23
CA ARG A 107 -0.49 -1.90 11.85
C ARG A 107 0.87 -1.63 12.49
N ARG A 108 1.79 -0.99 11.75
CA ARG A 108 3.15 -0.66 12.23
C ARG A 108 3.10 0.29 13.42
N LEU A 109 2.29 1.35 13.34
CA LEU A 109 2.16 2.30 14.45
C LEU A 109 1.51 1.65 15.69
N LEU A 110 0.55 0.75 15.53
CA LEU A 110 -0.07 0.05 16.66
C LEU A 110 0.86 -0.95 17.33
N SER A 111 1.80 -1.57 16.58
CA SER A 111 2.80 -2.47 17.15
C SER A 111 3.97 -1.74 17.79
N GLU A 112 4.35 -0.57 17.25
CA GLU A 112 5.54 0.17 17.71
C GLU A 112 5.23 1.22 18.78
N SER A 113 3.96 1.61 18.96
CA SER A 113 3.61 2.78 19.76
C SER A 113 2.42 2.58 20.70
N GLY A 114 2.55 3.10 21.92
CA GLY A 114 1.44 3.31 22.85
C GLY A 114 0.61 4.56 22.54
N LEU A 115 0.59 5.00 21.27
CA LEU A 115 -0.11 6.22 20.88
C LEU A 115 -1.62 6.08 21.03
N PRO A 116 -2.34 7.17 21.40
CA PRO A 116 -3.79 7.19 21.36
C PRO A 116 -4.32 6.84 19.97
N MET A 117 -5.41 6.08 19.91
CA MET A 117 -6.04 5.62 18.66
C MET A 117 -6.34 6.77 17.67
N LYS A 118 -6.71 7.94 18.19
CA LYS A 118 -6.94 9.16 17.39
C LYS A 118 -5.67 9.65 16.70
N SER A 119 -4.53 9.59 17.38
CA SER A 119 -3.22 9.98 16.84
C SER A 119 -2.76 9.02 15.76
N VAL A 120 -2.99 7.71 15.95
CA VAL A 120 -2.70 6.68 14.93
C VAL A 120 -3.53 6.93 13.67
N ALA A 121 -4.84 7.16 13.83
CA ALA A 121 -5.74 7.43 12.70
C ALA A 121 -5.25 8.62 11.86
N PHE A 122 -4.92 9.73 12.51
CA PHE A 122 -4.45 10.94 11.83
C PHE A 122 -3.10 10.73 11.14
N LYS A 123 -2.13 10.07 11.79
CA LYS A 123 -0.81 9.76 11.21
C LYS A 123 -0.88 8.80 10.02
N CYS A 124 -1.95 8.03 9.91
CA CYS A 124 -2.23 7.16 8.76
C CYS A 124 -3.10 7.83 7.69
N GLY A 125 -3.43 9.12 7.83
CA GLY A 125 -4.22 9.86 6.85
C GLY A 125 -5.72 9.52 6.86
N PHE A 126 -6.24 8.88 7.92
CA PHE A 126 -7.68 8.72 8.12
C PHE A 126 -8.28 10.02 8.66
N ALA A 127 -9.47 10.38 8.17
CA ALA A 127 -10.19 11.57 8.64
C ALA A 127 -10.73 11.39 10.06
N THR A 128 -11.16 10.17 10.41
CA THR A 128 -11.72 9.82 11.71
C THR A 128 -11.25 8.44 12.17
N THR A 129 -11.33 8.20 13.48
CA THR A 129 -11.08 6.88 14.07
C THR A 129 -12.07 5.83 13.59
N ASP A 130 -13.31 6.21 13.29
CA ASP A 130 -14.34 5.30 12.79
C ASP A 130 -14.06 4.88 11.34
N GLN A 131 -13.58 5.83 10.51
CA GLN A 131 -13.12 5.50 9.16
C GLN A 131 -11.96 4.49 9.22
N MET A 132 -10.98 4.73 10.09
CA MET A 132 -9.89 3.78 10.31
C MET A 132 -10.44 2.41 10.75
N ARG A 133 -11.34 2.36 11.73
CA ARG A 133 -11.93 1.11 12.23
C ARG A 133 -12.64 0.33 11.14
N ASN A 134 -13.44 1.00 10.32
CA ASN A 134 -14.19 0.36 9.23
C ASN A 134 -13.25 -0.22 8.17
N ILE A 135 -12.24 0.55 7.74
CA ILE A 135 -11.28 0.11 6.74
C ILE A 135 -10.39 -1.03 7.30
N PHE A 136 -9.96 -0.93 8.56
CA PHE A 136 -9.18 -1.98 9.21
C PHE A 136 -9.98 -3.28 9.32
N LYS A 137 -11.26 -3.21 9.70
CA LYS A 137 -12.15 -4.38 9.76
C LYS A 137 -12.42 -4.95 8.36
N LYS A 138 -12.56 -4.11 7.33
CA LYS A 138 -12.72 -4.52 5.94
C LYS A 138 -11.53 -5.34 5.45
N HIS A 139 -10.30 -4.92 5.76
CA HIS A 139 -9.07 -5.56 5.25
C HIS A 139 -8.52 -6.68 6.15
N LEU A 140 -8.75 -6.63 7.47
CA LEU A 140 -8.12 -7.56 8.43
C LEU A 140 -9.11 -8.31 9.32
N SER A 141 -10.42 -8.08 9.16
CA SER A 141 -11.50 -8.70 9.94
C SER A 141 -11.44 -8.51 11.46
N VAL A 142 -10.52 -7.69 11.95
CA VAL A 142 -10.36 -7.32 13.36
C VAL A 142 -10.40 -5.80 13.52
N THR A 143 -10.64 -5.32 14.74
CA THR A 143 -10.55 -3.88 15.02
C THR A 143 -9.11 -3.46 15.34
N PRO A 144 -8.75 -2.17 15.13
CA PRO A 144 -7.44 -1.66 15.53
C PRO A 144 -7.11 -1.89 17.01
N LYS A 145 -8.12 -1.82 17.89
CA LYS A 145 -7.97 -2.07 19.34
C LYS A 145 -7.63 -3.53 19.62
N GLN A 146 -8.39 -4.47 19.04
CA GLN A 146 -8.10 -5.90 19.17
C GLN A 146 -6.74 -6.27 18.59
N TYR A 147 -6.33 -5.61 17.50
CA TYR A 147 -4.99 -5.77 16.95
C TYR A 147 -3.94 -5.29 17.96
N GLN A 148 -4.07 -4.09 18.51
CA GLN A 148 -3.15 -3.53 19.50
C GLN A 148 -3.05 -4.40 20.77
N GLU A 149 -4.17 -4.90 21.30
CA GLU A 149 -4.20 -5.78 22.49
C GLU A 149 -3.42 -7.08 22.26
N ARG A 150 -3.44 -7.63 21.04
CA ARG A 150 -2.66 -8.84 20.70
C ARG A 150 -1.15 -8.62 20.66
N PHE A 151 -0.69 -7.40 20.38
CA PHE A 151 0.74 -7.06 20.31
C PHE A 151 1.29 -6.45 21.59
N LEU A 152 0.47 -5.77 22.39
CA LEU A 152 0.85 -5.23 23.71
C LEU A 152 0.57 -6.19 24.87
N GLY A 153 -0.10 -7.31 24.62
CA GLY A 153 -0.33 -8.37 25.60
C GLY A 153 0.89 -9.27 25.79
N THR A 154 1.99 -8.71 26.32
CA THR A 154 3.07 -9.45 27.01
C THR A 154 3.70 -8.57 28.07
#